data_AF-A0A1E5R409-F1
#
_entry.id   AF-A0A1E5R409-F1
#
_cell.length_a   1.000
_cell.length_b   1.000
_cell.length_c   1.000
_cell.angle_alpha   90.00
_cell.angle_beta   90.00
_cell.angle_gamma   90.00
#
_symmetry.space_group_name_H-M   'P 1'
#
loop_
_entity.id
_entity.type
_entity.pdbx_description
1 polymer ?
#
loop_
_entity_poly.entity_id
_entity_poly.type
_entity_poly.pdbx_seq_one_letter_code
_entity_poly.pdbx_strand_id
1 'polypeptide(L)'
;MNSQLRHIFNNTSLFTVPPPLKDDTVLTKRPIIQEIFNGALIVKEFLSSPGNSTASADDEINYSMTMPRSSLIFEFVYDLDTDSPIEFCQSNVIDNLHKFQEFIGDSEAGGSASYSIMVEIMNMRIPLTLEINNELDNRKFKDLLVRLKDEFELIEDMYYM
;
A
#
# COMPACT_ATOMS: atom_id res chain seq x y z
N MET A 1 3.18 -17.76 15.85
CA MET A 1 1.82 -17.38 15.44
C MET A 1 1.97 -16.17 14.53
N ASN A 2 1.66 -16.29 13.24
CA ASN A 2 1.71 -15.15 12.32
C ASN A 2 0.50 -14.29 12.62
N SER A 3 0.71 -13.13 13.25
CA SER A 3 -0.37 -12.17 13.47
C SER A 3 -0.64 -11.48 12.14
N GLN A 4 -1.82 -11.73 11.57
CA GLN A 4 -2.29 -11.01 10.39
C GLN A 4 -3.29 -9.95 10.83
N LEU A 5 -2.95 -8.68 10.67
CA LEU A 5 -3.88 -7.57 10.86
C LEU A 5 -4.56 -7.28 9.52
N ARG A 6 -5.87 -7.02 9.56
CA ARG A 6 -6.69 -6.73 8.38
C ARG A 6 -7.45 -5.43 8.61
N HIS A 7 -7.12 -4.42 7.82
CA HIS A 7 -7.83 -3.13 7.80
C HIS A 7 -8.73 -3.10 6.57
N ILE A 8 -9.98 -2.66 6.73
CA ILE A 8 -10.98 -2.67 5.65
C ILE A 8 -11.56 -1.27 5.50
N PHE A 9 -11.61 -0.79 4.26
CA PHE A 9 -12.16 0.49 3.87
C PHE A 9 -13.19 0.24 2.75
N ASN A 10 -14.47 0.35 3.07
CA ASN A 10 -15.54 -0.18 2.19
C ASN A 10 -15.89 0.70 0.98
N ASN A 11 -15.51 1.98 1.00
CA ASN A 11 -15.89 2.93 -0.04
C ASN A 11 -14.64 3.64 -0.56
N THR A 12 -14.00 2.98 -1.52
CA THR A 12 -12.77 3.42 -2.16
C THR A 12 -12.92 3.41 -3.68
N SER A 13 -12.33 4.42 -4.31
CA SER A 13 -12.33 4.59 -5.76
C SER A 13 -10.90 4.67 -6.28
N LEU A 14 -10.63 4.07 -7.43
CA LEU A 14 -9.38 4.27 -8.17
C LEU A 14 -9.64 5.01 -9.46
N PHE A 15 -8.79 5.98 -9.74
CA PHE A 15 -8.84 6.78 -10.95
C PHE A 15 -7.53 6.66 -11.73
N THR A 16 -7.61 6.77 -13.05
CA THR A 16 -6.41 6.85 -13.91
C THR A 16 -5.68 8.17 -13.68
N VAL A 17 -4.35 8.11 -13.53
CA VAL A 17 -3.53 9.32 -13.58
C VAL A 17 -3.35 9.74 -15.04
N PRO A 18 -3.65 11.00 -15.40
CA PRO A 18 -3.41 11.48 -16.75
C PRO A 18 -1.90 11.46 -17.07
N PRO A 19 -1.50 11.05 -18.29
CA PRO A 19 -0.10 11.03 -18.66
C PRO A 19 0.50 12.45 -18.58
N PRO A 20 1.77 12.59 -18.12
CA PRO A 20 2.43 13.88 -18.10
C PRO A 20 2.54 14.41 -19.54
N LEU A 21 1.96 15.58 -19.78
CA LEU A 21 2.01 16.25 -21.07
C LEU A 21 3.47 16.62 -21.34
N LYS A 22 4.10 15.97 -22.33
CA LYS A 22 5.49 16.24 -22.72
C LYS A 22 5.64 17.47 -23.62
N ASP A 23 4.54 17.97 -24.20
CA ASP A 23 4.57 19.07 -25.16
C ASP A 23 3.53 20.14 -24.79
N ASP A 24 4.00 21.38 -24.64
CA ASP A 24 3.18 22.60 -24.44
C ASP A 24 2.34 22.99 -25.68
N THR A 25 2.43 22.21 -26.75
CA THR A 25 1.72 22.46 -27.99
C THR A 25 0.75 21.32 -28.26
N VAL A 26 -0.54 21.65 -28.20
CA VAL A 26 -1.70 20.80 -28.50
C VAL A 26 -2.12 19.88 -27.34
N LEU A 27 -2.93 20.41 -26.41
CA LEU A 27 -4.09 19.73 -25.85
C LEU A 27 -5.03 20.77 -25.22
N THR A 28 -5.99 21.27 -26.00
CA THR A 28 -7.09 22.13 -25.51
C THR A 28 -8.10 21.36 -24.64
N LYS A 29 -7.88 20.06 -24.43
CA LYS A 29 -8.70 19.21 -23.57
C LYS A 29 -7.80 18.57 -22.52
N ARG A 30 -8.10 18.81 -21.24
CA ARG A 30 -7.49 18.06 -20.14
C ARG A 30 -7.76 16.56 -20.37
N PRO A 31 -6.75 15.69 -20.22
CA PRO A 31 -6.97 14.24 -20.26
C PRO A 31 -8.05 13.85 -19.25
N ILE A 32 -8.92 12.93 -19.68
CA ILE A 32 -10.08 12.49 -18.90
C ILE A 32 -9.59 11.62 -17.75
N ILE A 33 -9.81 12.06 -16.51
CA ILE A 33 -9.66 11.23 -15.32
C ILE A 33 -10.89 10.32 -15.29
N GLN A 34 -10.69 9.00 -15.39
CA GLN A 34 -11.77 8.02 -15.35
C GLN A 34 -11.66 7.17 -14.09
N GLU A 35 -12.80 6.97 -13.42
CA GLU A 35 -12.93 5.97 -12.35
C GLU A 35 -12.88 4.57 -12.98
N ILE A 36 -11.91 3.77 -12.56
CA ILE A 36 -11.69 2.40 -13.07
C ILE A 36 -12.10 1.33 -12.06
N PHE A 37 -12.23 1.71 -10.79
CA PHE A 37 -12.62 0.83 -9.70
C PHE A 37 -13.43 1.61 -8.68
N ASN A 38 -14.46 0.95 -8.16
CA ASN A 38 -15.24 1.37 -7.01
C ASN A 38 -15.54 0.13 -6.18
N GLY A 39 -15.15 0.14 -4.90
CA GLY A 39 -15.32 -1.02 -4.03
C GLY A 39 -14.56 -0.83 -2.72
N ALA A 40 -14.14 -1.95 -2.13
CA ALA A 40 -13.42 -1.97 -0.88
C ALA A 40 -11.91 -2.10 -1.07
N LEU A 41 -11.16 -1.41 -0.23
CA LEU A 41 -9.72 -1.61 -0.03
C LEU A 41 -9.50 -2.42 1.25
N ILE A 42 -8.72 -3.48 1.14
CA ILE A 42 -8.24 -4.27 2.27
C ILE A 42 -6.73 -4.09 2.38
N VAL A 43 -6.25 -3.66 3.54
CA VAL A 43 -4.80 -3.65 3.85
C VAL A 43 -4.52 -4.83 4.78
N LYS A 44 -3.76 -5.80 4.29
CA LYS A 44 -3.28 -6.95 5.05
C LYS A 44 -1.85 -6.68 5.52
N GLU A 45 -1.65 -6.77 6.82
CA GLU A 45 -0.34 -6.65 7.45
C GLU A 45 0.06 -7.98 8.04
N PHE A 46 1.27 -8.41 7.71
CA PHE A 46 1.86 -9.66 8.16
C PHE A 46 3.06 -9.34 9.03
N LEU A 47 2.94 -9.68 10.32
CA LEU A 47 4.04 -9.60 11.26
C LEU A 47 4.69 -10.98 11.38
N SER A 48 5.93 -11.09 10.94
CA SER A 48 6.76 -12.25 11.23
C SER A 48 7.56 -11.97 12.50
N SER A 49 7.28 -12.75 13.55
CA SER A 49 8.06 -12.73 14.77
C SER A 49 9.34 -13.55 14.54
N PRO A 50 10.50 -13.13 15.06
CA PRO A 50 11.71 -13.92 14.96
C PRO A 50 11.45 -15.31 15.53
N GLY A 51 11.75 -16.34 14.73
CA GLY A 51 11.58 -17.71 15.16
C GLY A 51 12.42 -17.95 16.42
N ASN A 52 11.88 -18.74 17.36
CA ASN A 52 12.69 -19.47 18.33
C ASN A 52 13.56 -20.47 17.53
N SER A 53 14.60 -19.96 16.88
CA SER A 53 15.60 -20.78 16.24
C SER A 53 16.34 -21.47 17.38
N THR A 54 16.17 -22.78 17.50
CA THR A 54 17.07 -23.66 18.27
C THR A 54 18.43 -23.74 17.56
N ALA A 55 19.00 -22.59 17.19
CA ALA A 55 20.32 -22.49 16.61
C ALA A 55 21.31 -22.68 17.75
N SER A 56 22.09 -23.75 17.64
CA SER A 56 23.26 -24.01 18.45
C SER A 56 24.13 -22.75 18.53
N ALA A 57 24.68 -22.47 19.71
CA ALA A 57 25.36 -21.24 20.08
C ALA A 57 26.70 -20.96 19.34
N ASP A 58 26.92 -21.55 18.17
CA ASP A 58 28.16 -21.47 17.38
C ASP A 58 27.98 -20.88 15.97
N ASP A 59 26.75 -20.59 15.52
CA ASP A 59 26.54 -19.85 14.28
C ASP A 59 26.54 -18.36 14.59
N GLU A 60 27.47 -17.61 13.98
CA GLU A 60 27.49 -16.13 13.99
C GLU A 60 26.06 -15.62 13.86
N ILE A 61 25.58 -14.92 14.89
CA ILE A 61 24.21 -14.43 15.01
C ILE A 61 23.92 -13.59 13.77
N ASN A 62 23.25 -14.18 12.80
CA ASN A 62 22.80 -13.46 11.62
C ASN A 62 21.62 -12.60 12.10
N TYR A 63 21.93 -11.41 12.62
CA TYR A 63 20.98 -10.48 13.25
C TYR A 63 19.75 -10.20 12.36
N SER A 64 19.86 -10.41 11.05
CA SER A 64 18.77 -10.34 10.07
C SER A 64 17.66 -11.40 10.26
N MET A 65 17.94 -12.53 10.91
CA MET A 65 16.97 -13.60 11.19
C MET A 65 16.21 -13.40 12.51
N THR A 66 16.70 -12.50 13.39
CA THR A 66 16.11 -12.22 14.71
C THR A 66 15.30 -10.92 14.76
N MET A 67 15.27 -10.15 13.67
CA MET A 67 14.51 -8.91 13.60
C MET A 67 13.08 -9.14 13.10
N PRO A 68 12.08 -8.45 13.66
CA PRO A 68 10.71 -8.51 13.16
C PRO A 68 10.67 -8.01 11.71
N ARG A 69 10.02 -8.76 10.82
CA ARG A 69 9.69 -8.26 9.47
C ARG A 69 8.20 -7.99 9.40
N SER A 70 7.88 -6.75 9.02
CA SER A 70 6.54 -6.30 8.68
C SER A 70 6.39 -6.31 7.17
N SER A 71 5.27 -6.82 6.66
CA SER A 71 4.98 -6.77 5.23
C SER A 71 3.50 -6.48 4.98
N LEU A 72 3.21 -5.76 3.92
CA LEU A 72 1.88 -5.26 3.60
C LEU A 72 1.44 -5.68 2.21
N ILE A 73 0.14 -5.93 2.07
CA ILE A 73 -0.54 -6.15 0.79
C ILE A 73 -1.83 -5.32 0.80
N PHE A 74 -2.02 -4.53 -0.25
CA PHE A 74 -3.24 -3.76 -0.51
C PHE A 74 -4.07 -4.52 -1.54
N GLU A 75 -5.30 -4.89 -1.22
CA GLU A 75 -6.20 -5.62 -2.10
C GLU A 75 -7.44 -4.78 -2.39
N PHE A 76 -7.74 -4.63 -3.67
CA PHE A 76 -8.91 -3.91 -4.16
C PHE A 76 -9.98 -4.92 -4.56
N VAL A 77 -11.14 -4.87 -3.91
CA VAL A 77 -12.19 -5.89 -4.03
C VAL A 77 -13.53 -5.22 -4.32
N TYR A 78 -14.25 -5.70 -5.34
CA TYR A 78 -15.56 -5.15 -5.71
C TYR A 78 -16.65 -5.46 -4.69
N ASP A 79 -16.63 -6.66 -4.12
CA ASP A 79 -17.64 -7.13 -3.18
C ASP A 79 -17.01 -8.00 -2.08
N LEU A 80 -17.25 -7.63 -0.83
CA LEU A 80 -16.81 -8.34 0.37
C LEU A 80 -17.85 -9.35 0.89
N ASP A 81 -19.11 -9.20 0.50
CA ASP A 81 -20.26 -9.89 1.07
C ASP A 81 -20.62 -11.19 0.32
N THR A 82 -19.88 -11.51 -0.74
CA THR A 82 -20.02 -12.76 -1.49
C THR A 82 -19.10 -13.85 -0.95
N ASP A 83 -19.58 -15.10 -0.93
CA ASP A 83 -18.79 -16.31 -0.56
C ASP A 83 -17.51 -16.46 -1.41
N SER A 84 -17.42 -15.73 -2.52
CA SER A 84 -16.23 -15.60 -3.37
C SER A 84 -15.98 -14.11 -3.70
N PRO A 85 -15.15 -13.40 -2.91
CA PRO A 85 -14.87 -11.99 -3.15
C PRO A 85 -14.24 -11.78 -4.53
N ILE A 86 -14.78 -10.84 -5.30
CA ILE A 86 -14.27 -10.52 -6.63
C ILE A 86 -13.15 -9.47 -6.49
N GLU A 87 -11.92 -9.93 -6.60
CA GLU A 87 -10.72 -9.08 -6.59
C GLU A 87 -10.55 -8.35 -7.93
N PHE A 88 -10.28 -7.05 -7.87
CA PHE A 88 -9.88 -6.24 -9.02
C PHE A 88 -8.37 -6.35 -9.24
N CYS A 89 -7.58 -6.01 -8.22
CA CYS A 89 -6.13 -6.17 -8.21
C CYS A 89 -5.59 -6.12 -6.78
N GLN A 90 -4.33 -6.51 -6.63
CA GLN A 90 -3.56 -6.39 -5.39
C GLN A 90 -2.20 -5.74 -5.65
N SER A 91 -1.65 -5.09 -4.63
CA SER A 91 -0.28 -4.58 -4.67
C SER A 91 0.72 -5.72 -4.57
N ASN A 92 1.97 -5.42 -4.94
CA ASN A 92 3.10 -6.23 -4.51
C ASN A 92 3.24 -6.22 -2.98
N VAL A 93 4.01 -7.16 -2.46
CA VAL A 93 4.42 -7.19 -1.05
C VAL A 93 5.34 -6.01 -0.76
N ILE A 94 4.86 -5.11 0.11
CA ILE A 94 5.60 -3.96 0.62
C ILE A 94 6.22 -4.37 1.95
N ASP A 95 7.53 -4.55 1.98
CA ASP A 95 8.28 -5.09 3.14
C ASP A 95 9.38 -4.14 3.65
N ASN A 96 9.48 -2.93 3.08
CA ASN A 96 10.45 -1.93 3.46
C ASN A 96 9.98 -0.51 3.09
N LEU A 97 10.67 0.49 3.64
CA LEU A 97 10.35 1.91 3.45
C LEU A 97 10.42 2.34 1.98
N HIS A 98 11.43 1.88 1.23
CA HIS A 98 11.61 2.24 -0.17
C HIS A 98 10.41 1.77 -1.02
N LYS A 99 9.97 0.52 -0.85
CA LYS A 99 8.77 -0.01 -1.53
C LYS A 99 7.50 0.73 -1.09
N PHE A 100 7.42 1.13 0.18
CA PHE A 100 6.27 1.88 0.68
C PHE A 100 6.18 3.26 0.01
N GLN A 101 7.29 4.01 -0.04
CA GLN A 101 7.38 5.32 -0.70
C GLN A 101 7.15 5.25 -2.20
N GLU A 102 7.58 4.15 -2.85
CA GLU A 102 7.30 3.91 -4.26
C GLU A 102 5.83 3.57 -4.51
N PHE A 103 5.20 2.84 -3.59
CA PHE A 103 3.82 2.39 -3.73
C PHE A 103 2.80 3.51 -3.47
N ILE A 104 2.96 4.31 -2.42
CA ILE A 104 1.95 5.31 -2.02
C ILE A 104 2.60 6.66 -1.68
N GLY A 105 2.03 7.73 -2.24
CA GLY A 105 2.41 9.11 -2.00
C GLY A 105 1.21 10.00 -1.75
N ASP A 106 1.43 11.10 -1.03
CA ASP A 106 0.40 12.10 -0.78
C ASP A 106 0.14 12.91 -2.05
N SER A 107 -1.13 13.02 -2.45
CA SER A 107 -1.57 13.93 -3.52
C SER A 107 -2.29 15.12 -2.90
N GLU A 108 -1.63 16.28 -2.86
CA GLU A 108 -2.23 17.55 -2.40
C GLU A 108 -3.11 18.22 -3.48
N ALA A 109 -3.60 17.46 -4.45
CA ALA A 109 -4.43 17.99 -5.54
C ALA A 109 -5.89 18.20 -5.10
N GLY A 110 -6.13 19.23 -4.29
CA GLY A 110 -7.42 19.91 -4.15
C GLY A 110 -8.47 19.25 -3.25
N GLY A 111 -8.57 19.72 -2.01
CA GLY A 111 -9.77 19.67 -1.15
C GLY A 111 -10.24 18.31 -0.62
N SER A 112 -9.96 17.22 -1.33
CA SER A 112 -10.25 15.84 -0.97
C SER A 112 -8.93 15.09 -0.79
N ALA A 113 -8.77 14.36 0.31
CA ALA A 113 -7.57 13.57 0.57
C ALA A 113 -7.52 12.39 -0.41
N SER A 114 -6.80 12.60 -1.52
CA SER A 114 -6.47 11.61 -2.53
C SER A 114 -5.02 11.15 -2.36
N TYR A 115 -4.74 9.91 -2.74
CA TYR A 115 -3.42 9.30 -2.62
C TYR A 115 -2.95 8.88 -4.00
N SER A 116 -1.70 9.20 -4.35
CA SER A 116 -1.08 8.65 -5.55
C SER A 116 -0.59 7.25 -5.21
N ILE A 117 -1.04 6.23 -5.95
CA ILE A 117 -0.57 4.85 -5.78
C ILE A 117 0.06 4.29 -7.07
N MET A 118 1.03 3.41 -6.92
CA MET A 118 1.67 2.67 -8.01
C MET A 118 1.36 1.20 -7.88
N VAL A 119 0.44 0.70 -8.71
CA VAL A 119 0.07 -0.73 -8.71
C VAL A 119 0.83 -1.44 -9.82
N GLU A 120 1.35 -2.64 -9.54
CA GLU A 120 1.97 -3.50 -10.55
C GLU A 120 0.97 -4.55 -11.02
N ILE A 121 0.59 -4.49 -12.30
CA ILE A 121 -0.32 -5.44 -12.93
C ILE A 121 0.39 -6.05 -14.14
N MET A 122 0.52 -7.37 -14.18
CA MET A 122 1.19 -8.10 -15.28
C MET A 122 2.60 -7.55 -15.60
N ASN A 123 3.40 -7.26 -14.58
CA ASN A 123 4.74 -6.65 -14.67
C ASN A 123 4.76 -5.23 -15.27
N MET A 124 3.61 -4.54 -15.33
CA MET A 124 3.52 -3.14 -15.69
C MET A 124 3.18 -2.30 -14.48
N ARG A 125 3.91 -1.20 -14.27
CA ARG A 125 3.65 -0.23 -13.20
C ARG A 125 2.66 0.81 -13.68
N ILE A 126 1.51 0.89 -13.02
CA ILE A 126 0.39 1.73 -13.40
C ILE A 126 0.17 2.78 -12.30
N PRO A 127 0.38 4.08 -12.58
CA PRO A 127 0.04 5.15 -11.65
C PRO A 127 -1.48 5.33 -11.59
N LEU A 128 -2.02 5.30 -10.38
CA LEU A 128 -3.44 5.49 -10.10
C LEU A 128 -3.62 6.50 -8.97
N THR A 129 -4.79 7.13 -8.93
CA THR A 129 -5.21 7.95 -7.79
C THR A 129 -6.21 7.14 -6.97
N LEU A 130 -5.91 6.93 -5.71
CA LEU A 130 -6.78 6.32 -4.72
C LEU A 130 -7.54 7.40 -3.95
N GLU A 131 -8.86 7.27 -3.90
CA GLU A 131 -9.72 8.09 -3.05
C GLU A 131 -10.46 7.20 -2.06
N ILE A 132 -10.49 7.64 -0.79
CA ILE A 132 -11.33 7.05 0.24
C ILE A 132 -12.49 8.00 0.49
N ASN A 133 -13.66 7.60 0.02
CA ASN A 133 -14.84 8.45 -0.10
C ASN A 133 -15.53 8.73 1.25
N ASN A 134 -15.18 7.97 2.30
CA ASN A 134 -15.68 8.19 3.66
C ASN A 134 -14.63 8.93 4.50
N GLU A 135 -14.98 10.09 5.05
CA GLU A 135 -14.06 10.94 5.81
C GLU A 135 -13.48 10.25 7.06
N LEU A 136 -14.28 9.46 7.78
CA LEU A 136 -13.81 8.72 8.96
C LEU A 136 -12.81 7.63 8.58
N ASP A 137 -13.09 6.93 7.48
CA ASP A 137 -12.23 5.87 6.98
C ASP A 137 -10.96 6.44 6.35
N ASN A 138 -11.05 7.61 5.72
CA ASN A 138 -9.90 8.37 5.21
C ASN A 138 -8.96 8.78 6.36
N ARG A 139 -9.50 9.30 7.47
CA ARG A 139 -8.70 9.60 8.67
C ARG A 139 -8.00 8.35 9.23
N LYS A 140 -8.73 7.24 9.38
CA LYS A 140 -8.14 5.97 9.84
C LYS A 140 -7.06 5.46 8.89
N PHE A 141 -7.28 5.60 7.59
CA PHE A 141 -6.31 5.20 6.58
C PHE A 141 -5.05 6.06 6.65
N LYS A 142 -5.20 7.38 6.80
CA LYS A 142 -4.08 8.29 7.02
C LYS A 142 -3.29 7.92 8.26
N ASP A 143 -3.96 7.68 9.39
CA ASP A 143 -3.32 7.25 10.63
C ASP A 143 -2.58 5.91 10.45
N LEU A 144 -3.18 4.98 9.69
CA LEU A 144 -2.56 3.71 9.34
C LEU A 144 -1.28 3.91 8.51
N LEU A 145 -1.31 4.76 7.49
CA LEU A 145 -0.12 5.05 6.67
C LEU A 145 1.00 5.66 7.48
N VAL A 146 0.70 6.60 8.39
CA VAL A 146 1.70 7.20 9.29
C VAL A 146 2.33 6.12 10.17
N ARG A 147 1.52 5.30 10.84
CA ARG A 147 2.02 4.21 11.67
C ARG A 147 2.93 3.25 10.88
N LEU A 148 2.50 2.84 9.69
CA LEU A 148 3.25 1.91 8.85
C LEU A 148 4.58 2.51 8.40
N LYS A 149 4.59 3.79 8.05
CA LYS A 149 5.83 4.51 7.71
C LYS A 149 6.79 4.55 8.88
N ASP A 150 6.32 4.96 10.06
CA ASP A 150 7.13 5.01 11.28
C ASP A 150 7.70 3.63 11.63
N GLU A 151 6.91 2.57 11.45
CA GLU A 151 7.35 1.19 11.68
C GLU A 151 8.46 0.75 10.72
N PHE A 152 8.33 1.06 9.42
CA PHE A 152 9.39 0.76 8.46
C PHE A 152 10.67 1.57 8.73
N GLU A 153 10.56 2.85 9.12
CA GLU A 153 11.70 3.68 9.51
C GLU A 153 12.42 3.10 10.73
N LEU A 154 11.68 2.71 11.77
CA LEU A 154 12.24 2.08 12.96
C LEU A 154 12.94 0.75 12.65
N ILE A 155 12.33 -0.08 11.80
CA ILE A 155 12.93 -1.35 11.38
C ILE A 155 14.23 -1.08 10.61
N GLU A 156 14.24 -0.12 9.69
CA GLU A 156 15.42 0.26 8.90
C GLU A 156 16.55 0.78 9.80
N ASP A 157 16.24 1.67 10.76
CA ASP A 157 17.20 2.19 11.75
C ASP A 157 17.84 1.06 12.58
N MET A 158 17.08 0.01 12.92
CA MET A 158 17.62 -1.17 13.61
C MET A 158 18.61 -1.96 12.76
N TYR A 159 18.47 -1.99 11.43
CA TYR A 159 19.39 -2.70 10.53
C TYR A 159 20.72 -1.97 10.32
N TYR A 160 20.75 -0.65 10.53
CA TYR A 160 21.94 0.19 10.32
C TYR A 160 22.68 0.58 11.62
N MET A 161 22.26 0.05 12.77
CA MET A 161 22.97 0.09 14.06
C MET A 161 23.95 -1.06 14.20
#